data_AF-A0A348T0A5-F1
#
_entry.id   AF-A0A348T0A5-F1
#
_cell.length_a   1.000
_cell.length_b   1.000
_cell.length_c   1.000
_cell.angle_alpha   90.00
_cell.angle_beta   90.00
_cell.angle_gamma   90.00
#
_symmetry.space_group_name_H-M   'P 1'
#
loop_
_entity.id
_entity.type
_entity.pdbx_description
1 polymer ?
#
loop_
_entity_poly.entity_id
_entity_poly.type
_entity_poly.pdbx_seq_one_letter_code
_entity_poly.pdbx_strand_id
1 'polypeptide(L)'
;MAEKHDTVRGLVLAGGGAKGSYQVGVYQALMELGWLPDVITGASVGSLNAALFVMGKVNEAADLWRSLDNHGVLELPEGKTPEELRDFLLETLRGGGLNTEPLGQTIDQYMDENAIRASHIKYGLVITEMNTLRSVQCTLDDIPQGQLKDYMLASSACFPALRPYEIDGVKYIDGGWRDNMPLELAAKMGATELIGVDVDGVGLTRPNLTGLPTRIIRSHWDLGPLFDFDGVRAAKNIALGYMDTMREFGRLGGTAYGILPDENSFMQDFAAEYQAQLSAAISRAPTLALTEALARQHKHYPAAFSENLTAPTRGAIAPLELAAEMVDVPSEVPYTPKLLALTFMGQCDKDPADRYKTLLGREEGNILGEAAMATAVPEDFVTALVSHTLSKMPSAKFL
;
A
#
# COMPACT_ATOMS: atom_id res chain seq x y z
N MET A 1 18.76 37.14 4.97
CA MET A 1 19.20 35.87 5.59
C MET A 1 17.93 35.14 5.95
N ALA A 2 17.59 34.06 5.24
CA ALA A 2 16.40 33.27 5.55
C ALA A 2 16.73 32.41 6.77
N GLU A 3 15.93 32.53 7.83
CA GLU A 3 15.96 31.61 8.97
C GLU A 3 15.75 30.19 8.45
N LYS A 4 16.81 29.38 8.54
CA LYS A 4 16.74 27.95 8.29
C LYS A 4 15.99 27.37 9.48
N HIS A 5 14.67 27.32 9.41
CA HIS A 5 13.92 26.42 10.30
C HIS A 5 14.42 25.01 9.96
N ASP A 6 15.21 24.41 10.84
CA ASP A 6 15.58 22.99 10.72
C ASP A 6 14.26 22.22 10.67
N THR A 7 13.97 21.66 9.49
CA THR A 7 12.75 20.90 9.24
C THR A 7 12.78 19.65 10.11
N VAL A 8 11.83 19.52 11.04
CA VAL A 8 11.65 18.33 11.86
C VAL A 8 10.67 17.40 11.15
N ARG A 9 11.15 16.21 10.78
CA ARG A 9 10.44 15.26 9.93
C ARG A 9 9.74 14.20 10.76
N GLY A 10 8.42 14.14 10.66
CA GLY A 10 7.60 13.12 11.31
C GLY A 10 7.21 12.01 10.35
N LEU A 11 7.60 10.77 10.64
CA LEU A 11 7.09 9.57 9.99
C LEU A 11 6.03 8.92 10.88
N VAL A 12 4.85 8.64 10.33
CA VAL A 12 3.72 8.11 11.09
C VAL A 12 3.27 6.80 10.46
N LEU A 13 3.40 5.70 11.20
CA LEU A 13 3.17 4.35 10.71
C LEU A 13 1.83 3.84 11.24
N ALA A 14 0.88 3.61 10.33
CA ALA A 14 -0.44 3.14 10.72
C ALA A 14 -0.44 1.70 11.27
N GLY A 15 -1.43 1.36 12.08
CA GLY A 15 -1.71 -0.04 12.43
C GLY A 15 -2.31 -0.81 11.25
N GLY A 16 -2.05 -2.11 11.17
CA GLY A 16 -2.51 -2.94 10.06
C GLY A 16 -2.01 -4.39 10.03
N GLY A 17 -1.59 -4.95 11.17
CA GLY A 17 -1.17 -6.35 11.26
C GLY A 17 -0.10 -6.73 10.22
N ALA A 18 -0.33 -7.81 9.48
CA ALA A 18 0.64 -8.30 8.48
C ALA A 18 0.91 -7.32 7.31
N LYS A 19 -0.02 -6.39 7.05
CA LYS A 19 0.18 -5.30 6.07
C LYS A 19 1.33 -4.36 6.47
N GLY A 20 1.78 -4.41 7.73
CA GLY A 20 2.94 -3.66 8.23
C GLY A 20 4.24 -3.92 7.44
N SER A 21 4.38 -5.07 6.76
CA SER A 21 5.49 -5.35 5.84
C SER A 21 5.71 -4.25 4.79
N TYR A 22 4.64 -3.60 4.32
CA TYR A 22 4.70 -2.48 3.39
C TYR A 22 5.54 -1.29 3.90
N GLN A 23 5.46 -1.01 5.20
CA GLN A 23 6.12 0.13 5.83
C GLN A 23 7.65 0.02 5.80
N VAL A 24 8.18 -1.21 5.74
CA VAL A 24 9.62 -1.45 5.60
C VAL A 24 10.12 -0.95 4.24
N GLY A 25 9.39 -1.26 3.16
CA GLY A 25 9.69 -0.76 1.83
C GLY A 25 9.64 0.76 1.75
N VAL A 26 8.62 1.36 2.39
CA VAL A 26 8.51 2.82 2.49
C VAL A 26 9.74 3.42 3.17
N TYR A 27 10.13 2.88 4.33
CA TYR A 27 11.28 3.39 5.06
C TYR A 27 12.60 3.19 4.30
N GLN A 28 12.77 2.07 3.60
CA GLN A 28 13.93 1.83 2.72
C GLN A 28 14.03 2.89 1.61
N ALA A 29 12.93 3.20 0.93
CA ALA A 29 12.92 4.24 -0.09
C ALA A 29 13.18 5.63 0.49
N LEU A 30 12.60 5.97 1.65
CA LEU A 30 12.87 7.25 2.32
C LEU A 30 14.34 7.42 2.69
N MET A 31 14.99 6.36 3.18
CA MET A 31 16.43 6.36 3.46
C MET A 31 17.26 6.61 2.18
N GLU A 32 16.93 5.94 1.08
CA GLU A 32 17.61 6.14 -0.21
C GLU A 32 17.43 7.57 -0.75
N LEU A 33 16.25 8.16 -0.54
CA LEU A 33 15.93 9.53 -0.92
C LEU A 33 16.60 10.58 -0.03
N GLY A 34 17.27 10.17 1.06
CA GLY A 34 17.84 11.07 2.07
C GLY A 34 16.78 11.78 2.91
N TRP A 35 15.54 11.28 2.93
CA TRP A 35 14.49 11.74 3.83
C TRP A 35 14.55 10.91 5.11
N LEU A 36 15.27 11.41 6.11
CA LEU A 36 15.44 10.75 7.40
C LEU A 36 14.52 11.40 8.44
N PRO A 37 13.69 10.63 9.17
CA PRO A 37 12.79 11.18 10.18
C PRO A 37 13.53 11.57 11.47
N ASP A 38 13.06 12.63 12.11
CA ASP A 38 13.46 13.03 13.47
C ASP A 38 12.48 12.48 14.52
N VAL A 39 11.26 12.15 14.09
CA VAL A 39 10.19 11.61 14.91
C VAL A 39 9.55 10.45 14.16
N ILE A 40 9.38 9.31 14.82
CA ILE A 40 8.55 8.21 14.33
C ILE A 40 7.46 7.89 15.35
N THR A 41 6.21 7.88 14.90
CA THR A 41 5.07 7.44 15.72
C THR A 41 4.33 6.29 15.05
N GLY A 42 3.68 5.43 15.84
CA GLY A 42 2.87 4.37 15.26
C GLY A 42 1.84 3.75 16.19
N ALA A 43 0.94 2.97 15.60
CA ALA A 43 -0.04 2.16 16.31
C ALA A 43 0.19 0.68 15.96
N SER A 44 0.03 -0.23 16.93
CA SER A 44 0.11 -1.67 16.68
C SER A 44 1.42 -2.06 15.98
N VAL A 45 1.35 -2.85 14.90
CA VAL A 45 2.49 -3.17 14.04
C VAL A 45 3.31 -1.95 13.59
N GLY A 46 2.67 -0.80 13.39
CA GLY A 46 3.35 0.45 13.05
C GLY A 46 4.28 0.91 14.16
N SER A 47 3.91 0.71 15.43
CA SER A 47 4.78 1.00 16.58
C SER A 47 5.97 0.02 16.64
N LEU A 48 5.77 -1.25 16.29
CA LEU A 48 6.83 -2.25 16.27
C LEU A 48 7.84 -1.97 15.14
N ASN A 49 7.38 -1.69 13.93
CA ASN A 49 8.24 -1.26 12.84
C ASN A 49 8.97 0.05 13.18
N ALA A 50 8.28 1.01 13.79
CA ALA A 50 8.89 2.27 14.24
C ALA A 50 10.08 2.02 15.19
N ALA A 51 9.95 1.08 16.13
CA ALA A 51 11.04 0.73 17.04
C ALA A 51 12.26 0.15 16.30
N LEU A 52 12.04 -0.74 15.33
CA LEU A 52 13.12 -1.25 14.48
C LEU A 52 13.80 -0.12 13.68
N PHE A 53 13.02 0.81 13.13
CA PHE A 53 13.53 1.92 12.34
C PHE A 53 14.34 2.91 13.20
N VAL A 54 13.87 3.21 14.40
CA VAL A 54 14.58 4.07 15.38
C VAL A 54 15.94 3.47 15.78
N MET A 55 16.05 2.14 15.83
CA MET A 55 17.32 1.44 16.06
C MET A 55 18.21 1.30 14.81
N GLY A 56 17.76 1.75 13.63
CA GLY A 56 18.48 1.58 12.37
C GLY A 56 18.43 0.16 11.80
N LYS A 57 17.46 -0.65 12.23
CA LYS A 57 17.36 -2.10 11.93
C LYS A 57 16.40 -2.41 10.78
N VAL A 58 16.33 -1.56 9.76
CA VAL A 58 15.40 -1.74 8.63
C VAL A 58 15.64 -3.04 7.85
N ASN A 59 16.89 -3.48 7.70
CA ASN A 59 17.21 -4.73 7.01
C ASN A 59 16.80 -5.94 7.84
N GLU A 60 17.04 -5.91 9.16
CA GLU A 60 16.56 -6.94 10.09
C GLU A 60 15.03 -7.00 10.10
N ALA A 61 14.34 -5.85 10.01
CA ALA A 61 12.90 -5.80 9.85
C ALA A 61 12.46 -6.50 8.54
N ALA A 62 13.13 -6.21 7.42
CA ALA A 62 12.81 -6.84 6.14
C ALA A 62 13.02 -8.36 6.17
N ASP A 63 14.10 -8.82 6.79
CA ASP A 63 14.42 -10.25 6.93
C ASP A 63 13.42 -10.94 7.87
N LEU A 64 13.07 -10.31 8.99
CA LEU A 64 12.01 -10.76 9.88
C LEU A 64 10.72 -10.98 9.10
N TRP A 65 10.21 -9.94 8.43
CA TRP A 65 8.97 -10.01 7.65
C TRP A 65 8.97 -11.10 6.58
N ARG A 66 10.10 -11.37 5.92
CA ARG A 66 10.22 -12.46 4.92
C ARG A 66 10.32 -13.84 5.54
N SER A 67 10.78 -13.93 6.78
CA SER A 67 10.98 -15.19 7.50
C SER A 67 9.80 -15.60 8.37
N LEU A 68 8.87 -14.68 8.66
CA LEU A 68 7.65 -15.00 9.37
C LEU A 68 6.86 -16.06 8.59
N ASP A 69 6.38 -17.05 9.32
CA ASP A 69 5.30 -17.92 8.88
C ASP A 69 4.05 -17.58 9.69
N ASN A 70 2.87 -17.99 9.21
CA ASN A 70 1.63 -17.73 9.91
C ASN A 70 1.63 -18.31 11.33
N HIS A 71 2.36 -19.42 11.56
CA HIS A 71 2.49 -20.08 12.86
C HIS A 71 3.31 -19.29 13.89
N GLY A 72 4.25 -18.44 13.47
CA GLY A 72 5.16 -17.71 14.35
C GLY A 72 4.54 -16.49 15.04
N VAL A 73 3.42 -15.96 14.52
CA VAL A 73 2.78 -14.74 15.06
C VAL A 73 1.39 -15.02 15.65
N LEU A 74 0.60 -15.89 15.02
CA LEU A 74 -0.74 -16.28 15.49
C LEU A 74 -0.96 -17.76 15.19
N GLU A 75 -1.31 -18.56 16.19
CA GLU A 75 -1.73 -19.95 15.96
C GLU A 75 -3.12 -19.97 15.27
N LEU A 76 -3.15 -19.76 13.96
CA LEU A 76 -4.34 -19.95 13.14
C LEU A 76 -4.35 -21.40 12.61
N PRO A 77 -5.48 -22.12 12.73
CA PRO A 77 -5.57 -23.47 12.21
C PRO A 77 -5.58 -23.48 10.68
N GLU A 78 -4.58 -24.11 10.07
CA GLU A 78 -4.48 -24.27 8.61
C GLU A 78 -5.55 -25.21 8.03
N GLY A 79 -5.93 -24.96 6.77
CA GLY A 79 -6.76 -25.88 5.98
C GLY A 79 -8.24 -25.95 6.38
N LYS A 80 -8.69 -25.05 7.25
CA LYS A 80 -10.07 -25.01 7.75
C LYS A 80 -11.00 -24.20 6.85
N THR A 81 -12.27 -24.59 6.81
CA THR A 81 -13.28 -23.87 6.03
C THR A 81 -13.59 -22.50 6.66
N PRO A 82 -14.18 -21.54 5.91
CA PRO A 82 -14.57 -20.24 6.46
C PRO A 82 -15.49 -20.33 7.69
N GLU A 83 -16.30 -21.39 7.80
CA GLU A 83 -17.17 -21.64 8.95
C GLU A 83 -16.37 -22.06 10.19
N GLU A 84 -15.38 -22.93 10.01
CA GLU A 84 -14.52 -23.38 11.10
C GLU A 84 -13.54 -22.30 11.57
N LEU A 85 -13.09 -21.42 10.66
CA LEU A 85 -12.33 -20.22 11.02
C LEU A 85 -13.19 -19.25 11.84
N ARG A 86 -14.45 -19.06 11.43
CA ARG A 86 -15.42 -18.25 12.19
C ARG A 86 -15.67 -18.84 13.57
N ASP A 87 -15.82 -20.15 13.69
CA ASP A 87 -16.06 -20.82 14.96
C ASP A 87 -14.82 -20.76 15.87
N PHE A 88 -13.62 -20.94 15.33
CA PHE A 88 -12.36 -20.71 16.05
C PHE A 88 -12.24 -19.27 16.54
N LEU A 89 -12.57 -18.28 15.70
CA LEU A 89 -12.61 -16.89 16.09
C LEU A 89 -13.64 -16.70 17.22
N LEU A 90 -14.88 -17.18 17.07
CA LEU A 90 -15.92 -17.07 18.11
C LEU A 90 -15.52 -17.72 19.45
N GLU A 91 -14.84 -18.87 19.43
CA GLU A 91 -14.30 -19.52 20.63
C GLU A 91 -13.17 -18.70 21.26
N THR A 92 -12.26 -18.18 20.44
CA THR A 92 -11.20 -17.27 20.85
C THR A 92 -11.77 -15.99 21.50
N LEU A 93 -12.83 -15.41 20.92
CA LEU A 93 -13.56 -14.27 21.48
C LEU A 93 -14.15 -14.61 22.86
N ARG A 94 -14.79 -15.78 22.99
CA ARG A 94 -15.35 -16.27 24.26
C ARG A 94 -14.25 -16.55 25.30
N GLY A 95 -13.06 -16.93 24.85
CA GLY A 95 -11.85 -17.10 25.65
C GLY A 95 -11.06 -15.80 25.92
N GLY A 96 -11.56 -14.65 25.46
CA GLY A 96 -10.99 -13.32 25.71
C GLY A 96 -9.92 -12.84 24.72
N GLY A 97 -9.64 -13.61 23.65
CA GLY A 97 -8.59 -13.34 22.64
C GLY A 97 -7.45 -14.38 22.65
N LEU A 98 -6.64 -14.39 21.59
CA LEU A 98 -5.40 -15.19 21.53
C LEU A 98 -4.33 -14.63 22.48
N ASN A 99 -3.42 -15.51 22.93
CA ASN A 99 -2.30 -15.16 23.79
C ASN A 99 -1.28 -14.29 23.02
N THR A 100 -0.76 -13.25 23.67
CA THR A 100 0.23 -12.31 23.10
C THR A 100 1.68 -12.77 23.33
N GLU A 101 1.91 -13.92 23.95
CA GLU A 101 3.24 -14.46 24.28
C GLU A 101 4.18 -14.63 23.07
N PRO A 102 3.76 -15.15 21.89
CA PRO A 102 4.64 -15.24 20.72
C PRO A 102 5.13 -13.86 20.23
N LEU A 103 4.24 -12.87 20.24
CA LEU A 103 4.59 -11.48 19.94
C LEU A 103 5.55 -10.91 20.99
N GLY A 104 5.32 -11.22 22.27
CA GLY A 104 6.22 -10.85 23.37
C GLY A 104 7.63 -11.39 23.22
N GLN A 105 7.78 -12.65 22.78
CA GLN A 105 9.07 -13.28 22.49
C GLN A 105 9.77 -12.62 21.30
N THR A 106 9.01 -12.29 20.25
CA THR A 106 9.53 -11.54 19.11
C THR A 106 10.05 -10.17 19.53
N ILE A 107 9.32 -9.46 20.40
CA ILE A 107 9.78 -8.17 20.95
C ILE A 107 11.07 -8.36 21.75
N ASP A 108 11.16 -9.38 22.62
CA ASP A 108 12.39 -9.66 23.39
C ASP A 108 13.61 -9.94 22.50
N GLN A 109 13.39 -10.60 21.37
CA GLN A 109 14.47 -11.00 20.46
C GLN A 109 15.02 -9.82 19.65
N TYR A 110 14.15 -8.92 19.18
CA TYR A 110 14.53 -7.89 18.21
C TYR A 110 14.67 -6.48 18.79
N MET A 111 14.00 -6.19 19.90
CA MET A 111 13.95 -4.85 20.49
C MET A 111 14.94 -4.67 21.64
N ASP A 112 15.66 -3.56 21.63
CA ASP A 112 16.50 -3.10 22.74
C ASP A 112 16.03 -1.70 23.18
N GLU A 113 15.38 -1.63 24.34
CA GLU A 113 14.87 -0.37 24.88
C GLU A 113 15.97 0.69 25.07
N ASN A 114 17.18 0.28 25.48
CA ASN A 114 18.28 1.22 25.66
C ASN A 114 18.75 1.77 24.32
N ALA A 115 18.78 0.94 23.28
CA ALA A 115 19.12 1.38 21.92
C ALA A 115 18.06 2.36 21.37
N ILE A 116 16.77 2.08 21.60
CA ILE A 116 15.67 2.97 21.21
C ILE A 116 15.79 4.32 21.93
N ARG A 117 16.02 4.31 23.25
CA ARG A 117 16.20 5.53 24.08
C ARG A 117 17.47 6.32 23.75
N ALA A 118 18.51 5.66 23.28
CA ALA A 118 19.76 6.31 22.86
C ALA A 118 19.70 6.90 21.44
N SER A 119 18.64 6.59 20.68
CA SER A 119 18.50 7.09 19.31
C SER A 119 18.24 8.60 19.28
N HIS A 120 18.69 9.24 18.19
CA HIS A 120 18.36 10.64 17.91
C HIS A 120 16.95 10.79 17.33
N ILE A 121 16.36 9.69 16.85
CA ILE A 121 14.99 9.66 16.33
C ILE A 121 14.04 9.44 17.51
N LYS A 122 13.13 10.39 17.73
CA LYS A 122 12.14 10.27 18.81
C LYS A 122 11.10 9.21 18.47
N TYR A 123 10.73 8.40 19.46
CA TYR A 123 9.75 7.33 19.33
C TYR A 123 8.46 7.66 20.09
N GLY A 124 7.31 7.33 19.49
CA GLY A 124 6.00 7.42 20.15
C GLY A 124 5.05 6.32 19.69
N LEU A 125 4.16 5.91 20.58
CA LEU A 125 3.12 4.93 20.27
C LEU A 125 1.77 5.36 20.84
N VAL A 126 0.71 4.69 20.39
CA VAL A 126 -0.64 4.92 20.92
C VAL A 126 -1.26 3.62 21.42
N ILE A 127 -2.00 3.71 22.53
CA ILE A 127 -2.78 2.63 23.11
C ILE A 127 -4.21 3.14 23.38
N THR A 128 -5.18 2.24 23.47
CA THR A 128 -6.57 2.59 23.81
C THR A 128 -6.94 1.99 25.16
N GLU A 129 -7.36 2.82 26.12
CA GLU A 129 -7.88 2.32 27.39
C GLU A 129 -9.22 1.61 27.16
N MET A 130 -9.33 0.33 27.52
CA MET A 130 -10.45 -0.52 27.10
C MET A 130 -11.82 -0.06 27.64
N ASN A 131 -11.88 0.37 28.90
CA ASN A 131 -13.17 0.67 29.56
C ASN A 131 -13.75 2.03 29.14
N THR A 132 -12.90 3.04 28.97
CA THR A 132 -13.31 4.39 28.56
C THR A 132 -13.23 4.61 27.06
N LEU A 133 -12.55 3.69 26.36
CA LEU A 133 -12.11 3.82 24.97
C LEU A 133 -11.31 5.11 24.73
N ARG A 134 -10.63 5.67 25.73
CA ARG A 134 -9.80 6.86 25.54
C ARG A 134 -8.52 6.47 24.80
N SER A 135 -8.16 7.23 23.77
CA SER A 135 -6.82 7.13 23.17
C SER A 135 -5.79 7.72 24.16
N VAL A 136 -4.71 6.98 24.37
CA VAL A 136 -3.56 7.42 25.17
C VAL A 136 -2.37 7.47 24.22
N GLN A 137 -1.85 8.68 24.04
CA GLN A 137 -0.66 8.93 23.24
C GLN A 137 0.55 8.92 24.17
N CYS A 138 1.51 8.02 23.91
CA CYS A 138 2.68 7.83 24.74
C CYS A 138 3.94 8.21 23.94
N THR A 139 4.69 9.20 24.40
CA THR A 139 6.06 9.39 23.95
C THR A 139 6.98 8.43 24.71
N LEU A 140 8.19 8.20 24.20
CA LEU A 140 9.17 7.37 24.89
C LEU A 140 9.53 7.89 26.30
N ASP A 141 9.47 9.20 26.51
CA ASP A 141 9.75 9.84 27.81
C ASP A 141 8.61 9.61 28.82
N ASP A 142 7.37 9.38 28.35
CA ASP A 142 6.22 9.06 29.21
C ASP A 142 6.24 7.61 29.70
N ILE A 143 6.99 6.73 29.01
CA ILE A 143 7.06 5.30 29.31
C ILE A 143 8.19 5.04 30.32
N PRO A 144 7.90 4.44 31.50
CA PRO A 144 8.94 4.10 32.47
C PRO A 144 10.03 3.20 31.90
N GLN A 145 11.26 3.40 32.35
CA GLN A 145 12.39 2.54 31.97
C GLN A 145 12.08 1.06 32.31
N GLY A 146 12.26 0.17 31.35
CA GLY A 146 12.02 -1.26 31.49
C GLY A 146 10.58 -1.70 31.21
N GLN A 147 9.67 -0.78 30.86
CA GLN A 147 8.27 -1.08 30.54
C GLN A 147 7.94 -0.91 29.05
N LEU A 148 8.92 -0.58 28.18
CA LEU A 148 8.63 -0.31 26.77
C LEU A 148 7.93 -1.49 26.07
N LYS A 149 8.33 -2.71 26.40
CA LYS A 149 7.70 -3.94 25.90
C LYS A 149 6.21 -4.00 26.24
N ASP A 150 5.83 -3.67 27.47
CA ASP A 150 4.44 -3.75 27.94
C ASP A 150 3.55 -2.78 27.16
N TYR A 151 4.05 -1.57 26.90
CA TYR A 151 3.35 -0.56 26.09
C TYR A 151 3.26 -0.96 24.61
N MET A 152 4.29 -1.63 24.05
CA MET A 152 4.23 -2.18 22.69
C MET A 152 3.21 -3.31 22.57
N LEU A 153 3.15 -4.20 23.56
CA LEU A 153 2.13 -5.26 23.63
C LEU A 153 0.73 -4.69 23.76
N ALA A 154 0.55 -3.66 24.60
CA ALA A 154 -0.71 -2.93 24.72
C ALA A 154 -1.12 -2.25 23.40
N SER A 155 -0.17 -1.62 22.68
CA SER A 155 -0.43 -0.99 21.38
C SER A 155 -0.83 -1.99 20.31
N SER A 156 -0.39 -3.24 20.43
CA SER A 156 -0.63 -4.32 19.48
C SER A 156 -1.74 -5.29 19.92
N ALA A 157 -2.39 -5.04 21.06
CA ALA A 157 -3.45 -5.88 21.62
C ALA A 157 -4.76 -5.72 20.83
N CYS A 158 -4.78 -6.25 19.59
CA CYS A 158 -5.88 -6.17 18.62
C CYS A 158 -7.12 -6.95 19.10
N PHE A 159 -7.75 -6.47 20.18
CA PHE A 159 -8.99 -7.03 20.69
C PHE A 159 -10.07 -6.93 19.59
N PRO A 160 -10.86 -7.98 19.38
CA PRO A 160 -10.93 -9.18 20.19
C PRO A 160 -10.11 -10.38 19.65
N ALA A 161 -9.30 -10.19 18.61
CA ALA A 161 -8.38 -11.22 18.12
C ALA A 161 -7.24 -11.53 19.11
N LEU A 162 -6.67 -10.49 19.73
CA LEU A 162 -5.67 -10.59 20.79
C LEU A 162 -6.24 -10.13 22.13
N ARG A 163 -5.77 -10.71 23.23
CA ARG A 163 -6.20 -10.32 24.58
C ARG A 163 -5.82 -8.87 24.89
N PRO A 164 -6.65 -8.12 25.64
CA PRO A 164 -6.24 -6.84 26.22
C PRO A 164 -5.02 -7.02 27.11
N TYR A 165 -4.13 -6.03 27.10
CA TYR A 165 -2.94 -6.03 27.94
C TYR A 165 -3.16 -5.16 29.19
N GLU A 166 -2.71 -5.61 30.35
CA GLU A 166 -2.91 -4.89 31.60
C GLU A 166 -1.61 -4.23 32.06
N ILE A 167 -1.62 -2.90 32.25
CA ILE A 167 -0.51 -2.11 32.78
C ILE A 167 -1.03 -1.39 34.03
N ASP A 168 -0.40 -1.63 35.17
CA ASP A 168 -0.76 -1.04 36.47
C ASP A 168 -2.26 -1.17 36.83
N GLY A 169 -2.86 -2.32 36.52
CA GLY A 169 -4.27 -2.61 36.79
C GLY A 169 -5.27 -1.99 35.81
N VAL A 170 -4.79 -1.32 34.76
CA VAL A 170 -5.62 -0.75 33.69
C VAL A 170 -5.47 -1.59 32.42
N LYS A 171 -6.61 -1.97 31.83
CA LYS A 171 -6.64 -2.75 30.58
C LYS A 171 -6.58 -1.86 29.37
N TYR A 172 -5.65 -2.16 28.47
CA TYR A 172 -5.44 -1.49 27.21
C TYR A 172 -5.65 -2.47 26.04
N ILE A 173 -6.14 -1.92 24.94
CA ILE A 173 -6.28 -2.58 23.64
C ILE A 173 -5.56 -1.73 22.58
N ASP A 174 -5.46 -2.29 21.39
CA ASP A 174 -4.75 -1.72 20.25
C ASP A 174 -5.09 -0.24 20.03
N GLY A 175 -4.06 0.57 19.80
CA GLY A 175 -4.20 2.01 19.58
C GLY A 175 -5.05 2.35 18.36
N GLY A 176 -5.09 1.44 17.37
CA GLY A 176 -5.91 1.52 16.17
C GLY A 176 -7.40 1.61 16.44
N TRP A 177 -7.90 1.21 17.61
CA TRP A 177 -9.30 1.42 17.99
C TRP A 177 -9.73 2.89 18.01
N ARG A 178 -8.78 3.82 18.19
CA ARG A 178 -9.08 5.26 18.26
C ARG A 178 -8.17 6.15 17.45
N ASP A 179 -6.93 5.75 17.22
CA ASP A 179 -5.95 6.55 16.49
C ASP A 179 -5.00 5.64 15.72
N ASN A 180 -5.46 5.10 14.59
CA ASN A 180 -4.70 4.12 13.80
C ASN A 180 -3.47 4.71 13.12
N MET A 181 -3.43 6.02 12.88
CA MET A 181 -2.30 6.71 12.27
C MET A 181 -2.06 8.01 13.06
N PRO A 182 -1.23 7.97 14.13
CA PRO A 182 -1.14 9.03 15.14
C PRO A 182 -0.36 10.26 14.68
N LEU A 183 -0.90 10.98 13.70
CA LEU A 183 -0.35 12.21 13.11
C LEU A 183 -0.23 13.34 14.14
N GLU A 184 -1.24 13.49 15.00
CA GLU A 184 -1.24 14.49 16.06
C GLU A 184 -0.12 14.26 17.08
N LEU A 185 0.24 13.01 17.36
CA LEU A 185 1.33 12.69 18.28
C LEU A 185 2.68 13.14 17.70
N ALA A 186 2.94 12.86 16.43
CA ALA A 186 4.16 13.31 15.77
C ALA A 186 4.29 14.85 15.77
N ALA A 187 3.18 15.55 15.50
CA ALA A 187 3.13 17.01 15.59
C ALA A 187 3.43 17.52 17.01
N LYS A 188 2.83 16.92 18.06
CA LYS A 188 3.11 17.25 19.46
C LYS A 188 4.57 17.01 19.87
N MET A 189 5.22 16.03 19.24
CA MET A 189 6.64 15.72 19.46
C MET A 189 7.61 16.68 18.73
N GLY A 190 7.07 17.65 17.99
CA GLY A 190 7.80 18.75 17.36
C GLY A 190 7.95 18.64 15.85
N ALA A 191 7.30 17.67 15.18
CA ALA A 191 7.34 17.58 13.73
C ALA A 191 6.78 18.84 13.06
N THR A 192 7.43 19.28 11.98
CA THR A 192 7.04 20.41 11.15
C THR A 192 6.52 19.98 9.77
N GLU A 193 6.80 18.75 9.37
CA GLU A 193 6.20 18.06 8.22
C GLU A 193 5.92 16.60 8.57
N LEU A 194 4.95 16.00 7.88
CA LEU A 194 4.50 14.64 8.14
C LEU A 194 4.50 13.78 6.87
N ILE A 195 4.98 12.54 7.00
CA ILE A 195 4.67 11.45 6.09
C ILE A 195 3.89 10.41 6.87
N GLY A 196 2.64 10.19 6.51
CA GLY A 196 1.82 9.09 7.01
C GLY A 196 1.92 7.88 6.07
N VAL A 197 2.08 6.69 6.62
CA VAL A 197 2.06 5.43 5.89
C VAL A 197 0.78 4.69 6.24
N ASP A 198 -0.18 4.77 5.32
CA ASP A 198 -1.47 4.14 5.48
C ASP A 198 -1.48 2.79 4.75
N VAL A 199 -1.65 1.74 5.53
CA VAL A 199 -1.71 0.36 5.04
C VAL A 199 -3.14 -0.16 4.92
N ASP A 200 -4.14 0.72 4.99
CA ASP A 200 -5.57 0.37 4.94
C ASP A 200 -5.94 -0.66 6.03
N GLY A 201 -5.49 -0.38 7.26
CA GLY A 201 -5.79 -1.20 8.43
C GLY A 201 -7.25 -1.04 8.89
N VAL A 202 -7.72 -1.98 9.71
CA VAL A 202 -9.10 -1.97 10.26
C VAL A 202 -9.35 -0.91 11.35
N GLY A 203 -8.30 -0.19 11.76
CA GLY A 203 -8.38 0.82 12.81
C GLY A 203 -8.98 2.15 12.35
N LEU A 204 -9.39 2.97 13.31
CA LEU A 204 -9.91 4.32 13.07
C LEU A 204 -8.77 5.29 12.73
N THR A 205 -8.65 5.65 11.45
CA THR A 205 -7.77 6.75 11.01
C THR A 205 -8.48 8.08 11.23
N ARG A 206 -7.93 8.93 12.10
CA ARG A 206 -8.48 10.26 12.39
C ARG A 206 -8.16 11.25 11.25
N PRO A 207 -9.04 12.22 10.95
CA PRO A 207 -8.70 13.31 10.05
C PRO A 207 -7.46 14.06 10.53
N ASN A 208 -6.60 14.47 9.59
CA ASN A 208 -5.42 15.28 9.92
C ASN A 208 -5.83 16.72 10.24
N LEU A 209 -5.80 17.09 11.53
CA LEU A 209 -6.11 18.43 12.02
C LEU A 209 -4.86 19.22 12.45
N THR A 210 -3.66 18.73 12.13
CA THR A 210 -2.40 19.32 12.59
C THR A 210 -2.04 20.64 11.88
N GLY A 211 -2.56 20.86 10.67
CA GLY A 211 -2.20 21.98 9.81
C GLY A 211 -0.80 21.88 9.18
N LEU A 212 -0.08 20.77 9.40
CA LEU A 212 1.27 20.56 8.87
C LEU A 212 1.24 20.09 7.41
N PRO A 213 2.24 20.47 6.59
CA PRO A 213 2.49 19.82 5.30
C PRO A 213 2.55 18.30 5.49
N THR A 214 1.63 17.57 4.85
CA THR A 214 1.47 16.14 5.07
C THR A 214 1.34 15.40 3.75
N ARG A 215 2.12 14.34 3.58
CA ARG A 215 1.97 13.34 2.51
C ARG A 215 1.46 12.04 3.11
N ILE A 216 0.52 11.38 2.45
CA ILE A 216 0.07 10.04 2.82
C ILE A 216 0.50 9.08 1.72
N ILE A 217 1.34 8.12 2.07
CA ILE A 217 1.76 7.02 1.20
C ILE A 217 0.82 5.85 1.45
N ARG A 218 0.19 5.36 0.38
CA ARG A 218 -0.76 4.24 0.40
C ARG A 218 -0.57 3.39 -0.86
N SER A 219 -0.76 2.09 -0.71
CA SER A 219 -0.75 1.14 -1.83
C SER A 219 -2.00 1.27 -2.71
N HIS A 220 -1.79 1.19 -4.03
CA HIS A 220 -2.86 0.91 -5.00
C HIS A 220 -3.37 -0.54 -4.87
N TRP A 221 -2.45 -1.45 -4.59
CA TRP A 221 -2.73 -2.89 -4.49
C TRP A 221 -3.22 -3.27 -3.09
N ASP A 222 -4.08 -4.27 -3.04
CA ASP A 222 -4.42 -4.93 -1.78
C ASP A 222 -3.16 -5.59 -1.18
N LEU A 223 -2.86 -5.21 0.06
CA LEU A 223 -1.73 -5.73 0.83
C LEU A 223 -2.04 -7.09 1.49
N GLY A 224 -3.26 -7.60 1.32
CA GLY A 224 -3.74 -8.88 1.84
C GLY A 224 -4.43 -8.76 3.21
N PRO A 225 -4.89 -9.89 3.79
CA PRO A 225 -5.57 -9.91 5.07
C PRO A 225 -4.70 -9.44 6.24
N LEU A 226 -5.34 -8.95 7.30
CA LEU A 226 -4.71 -8.45 8.51
C LEU A 226 -3.79 -9.48 9.21
N PHE A 227 -4.10 -10.76 9.08
CA PHE A 227 -3.46 -11.86 9.80
C PHE A 227 -2.78 -12.88 8.88
N ASP A 228 -2.35 -12.45 7.69
CA ASP A 228 -1.57 -13.28 6.77
C ASP A 228 -0.12 -12.80 6.68
N PHE A 229 0.72 -13.44 7.50
CA PHE A 229 2.15 -13.16 7.66
C PHE A 229 3.03 -13.95 6.69
N ASP A 230 2.47 -14.46 5.59
CA ASP A 230 3.23 -15.14 4.54
C ASP A 230 4.42 -14.29 4.02
N GLY A 231 5.62 -14.89 4.05
CA GLY A 231 6.85 -14.22 3.67
C GLY A 231 6.92 -13.77 2.20
N VAL A 232 6.25 -14.48 1.28
CA VAL A 232 6.19 -14.10 -0.15
C VAL A 232 5.33 -12.84 -0.30
N ARG A 233 4.17 -12.79 0.35
CA ARG A 233 3.33 -11.60 0.42
C ARG A 233 4.05 -10.44 1.09
N ALA A 234 4.77 -10.69 2.18
CA ALA A 234 5.56 -9.67 2.84
C ALA A 234 6.64 -9.10 1.91
N ALA A 235 7.35 -9.93 1.14
CA ALA A 235 8.31 -9.48 0.15
C ALA A 235 7.66 -8.60 -0.93
N LYS A 236 6.47 -8.98 -1.41
CA LYS A 236 5.69 -8.16 -2.35
C LYS A 236 5.30 -6.81 -1.74
N ASN A 237 4.77 -6.80 -0.51
CA ASN A 237 4.37 -5.58 0.18
C ASN A 237 5.56 -4.63 0.40
N ILE A 238 6.74 -5.16 0.74
CA ILE A 238 7.99 -4.38 0.83
C ILE A 238 8.31 -3.73 -0.52
N ALA A 239 8.26 -4.48 -1.61
CA ALA A 239 8.53 -3.92 -2.94
C ALA A 239 7.53 -2.81 -3.31
N LEU A 240 6.24 -3.03 -3.05
CA LEU A 240 5.18 -2.04 -3.28
C LEU A 240 5.42 -0.75 -2.48
N GLY A 241 5.72 -0.86 -1.18
CA GLY A 241 6.01 0.30 -0.32
C GLY A 241 7.20 1.11 -0.80
N TYR A 242 8.23 0.44 -1.30
CA TYR A 242 9.37 1.10 -1.92
C TYR A 242 8.96 1.88 -3.17
N MET A 243 8.24 1.24 -4.10
CA MET A 243 7.86 1.87 -5.37
C MET A 243 6.87 3.02 -5.20
N ASP A 244 5.88 2.89 -4.32
CA ASP A 244 4.90 3.94 -4.04
C ASP A 244 5.59 5.18 -3.44
N THR A 245 6.56 4.97 -2.56
CA THR A 245 7.37 6.05 -1.99
C THR A 245 8.22 6.72 -3.08
N MET A 246 8.91 5.94 -3.90
CA MET A 246 9.69 6.49 -5.02
C MET A 246 8.79 7.29 -5.98
N ARG A 247 7.55 6.84 -6.20
CA ARG A 247 6.56 7.54 -7.02
C ARG A 247 6.09 8.86 -6.38
N GLU A 248 5.87 8.88 -5.07
CA GLU A 248 5.47 10.07 -4.32
C GLU A 248 6.56 11.16 -4.34
N PHE A 249 7.82 10.76 -4.45
CA PHE A 249 8.98 11.66 -4.59
C PHE A 249 9.38 11.93 -6.06
N GLY A 250 8.57 11.50 -7.03
CA GLY A 250 8.79 11.75 -8.45
C GLY A 250 10.02 11.05 -9.04
N ARG A 251 10.48 9.95 -8.42
CA ARG A 251 11.53 9.07 -8.97
C ARG A 251 10.97 7.99 -9.87
N LEU A 252 9.72 7.58 -9.63
CA LEU A 252 8.96 6.68 -10.49
C LEU A 252 7.66 7.36 -10.96
N GLY A 253 7.20 6.94 -12.14
CA GLY A 253 5.89 7.25 -12.69
C GLY A 253 4.85 6.18 -12.41
N GLY A 254 3.77 6.22 -13.20
CA GLY A 254 2.66 5.26 -13.10
C GLY A 254 1.68 5.53 -11.97
N THR A 255 0.72 4.63 -11.83
CA THR A 255 -0.32 4.65 -10.79
C THR A 255 -0.29 3.37 -9.98
N ALA A 256 -0.42 2.22 -10.64
CA ALA A 256 -0.38 0.91 -10.00
C ALA A 256 1.02 0.31 -10.05
N TYR A 257 1.75 0.54 -11.15
CA TYR A 257 3.09 -0.02 -11.37
C TYR A 257 4.16 1.06 -11.17
N GLY A 258 5.36 0.64 -10.77
CA GLY A 258 6.52 1.54 -10.74
C GLY A 258 7.05 1.76 -12.16
N ILE A 259 6.77 2.92 -12.76
CA ILE A 259 7.17 3.19 -14.16
C ILE A 259 8.46 3.99 -14.22
N LEU A 260 9.50 3.40 -14.78
CA LEU A 260 10.77 4.05 -15.10
C LEU A 260 10.62 5.04 -16.26
N PRO A 261 11.55 6.00 -16.42
CA PRO A 261 11.56 6.91 -17.55
C PRO A 261 11.47 6.19 -18.91
N ASP A 262 10.79 6.81 -19.86
CA ASP A 262 10.67 6.30 -21.23
C ASP A 262 11.90 6.70 -22.04
N GLU A 263 12.61 5.72 -22.58
CA GLU A 263 13.85 5.95 -23.33
C GLU A 263 13.63 6.12 -24.84
N ASN A 264 12.43 5.85 -25.38
CA ASN A 264 12.22 5.74 -26.84
C ASN A 264 10.89 6.31 -27.38
N SER A 265 10.31 7.30 -26.71
CA SER A 265 9.01 7.90 -27.08
C SER A 265 7.85 6.88 -27.12
N PHE A 266 8.02 5.69 -26.52
CA PHE A 266 7.05 4.61 -26.56
C PHE A 266 5.69 5.07 -25.99
N MET A 267 5.70 5.82 -24.89
CA MET A 267 4.46 6.30 -24.27
C MET A 267 3.73 7.29 -25.16
N GLN A 268 4.45 8.20 -25.82
CA GLN A 268 3.85 9.19 -26.72
C GLN A 268 3.20 8.49 -27.91
N ASP A 269 3.88 7.48 -28.45
CA ASP A 269 3.39 6.71 -29.58
C ASP A 269 2.20 5.82 -29.23
N PHE A 270 2.28 5.13 -28.08
CA PHE A 270 1.20 4.34 -27.53
C PHE A 270 -0.04 5.20 -27.30
N ALA A 271 0.14 6.37 -26.67
CA ALA A 271 -0.92 7.32 -26.41
C ALA A 271 -1.65 7.78 -27.69
N ALA A 272 -0.88 8.17 -28.71
CA ALA A 272 -1.43 8.64 -29.98
C ALA A 272 -2.22 7.53 -30.69
N GLU A 273 -1.66 6.32 -30.74
CA GLU A 273 -2.32 5.18 -31.37
C GLU A 273 -3.57 4.77 -30.56
N TYR A 274 -3.47 4.70 -29.23
CA TYR A 274 -4.59 4.35 -28.36
C TYR A 274 -5.76 5.32 -28.54
N GLN A 275 -5.49 6.63 -28.59
CA GLN A 275 -6.51 7.64 -28.80
C GLN A 275 -7.17 7.52 -30.18
N ALA A 276 -6.39 7.21 -31.23
CA ALA A 276 -6.92 6.97 -32.57
C ALA A 276 -7.85 5.75 -32.59
N GLN A 277 -7.44 4.63 -31.96
CA GLN A 277 -8.25 3.42 -31.88
C GLN A 277 -9.52 3.62 -31.04
N LEU A 278 -9.42 4.31 -29.90
CA LEU A 278 -10.57 4.65 -29.06
C LEU A 278 -11.59 5.51 -29.84
N SER A 279 -11.11 6.54 -30.55
CA SER A 279 -11.96 7.42 -31.36
C SER A 279 -12.66 6.67 -32.48
N ALA A 280 -11.96 5.71 -33.11
CA ALA A 280 -12.53 4.86 -34.14
C ALA A 280 -13.61 3.91 -33.58
N ALA A 281 -13.40 3.35 -32.38
CA ALA A 281 -14.40 2.52 -31.70
C ALA A 281 -15.65 3.34 -31.32
N ILE A 282 -15.48 4.53 -30.74
CA ILE A 282 -16.58 5.45 -30.39
C ILE A 282 -17.35 5.88 -31.64
N SER A 283 -16.67 6.12 -32.76
CA SER A 283 -17.34 6.48 -34.03
C SER A 283 -18.26 5.37 -34.55
N ARG A 284 -17.92 4.10 -34.28
CA ARG A 284 -18.77 2.94 -34.60
C ARG A 284 -19.89 2.73 -33.59
N ALA A 285 -19.63 2.99 -32.31
CA ALA A 285 -20.58 2.84 -31.22
C ALA A 285 -20.48 4.03 -30.24
N PRO A 286 -21.28 5.10 -30.42
CA PRO A 286 -21.21 6.30 -29.59
C PRO A 286 -21.49 6.08 -28.11
N THR A 287 -22.17 4.98 -27.75
CA THR A 287 -22.40 4.57 -26.36
C THR A 287 -21.11 4.33 -25.57
N LEU A 288 -19.98 4.12 -26.25
CA LEU A 288 -18.68 3.88 -25.63
C LEU A 288 -17.97 5.15 -25.13
N ALA A 289 -18.52 6.34 -25.39
CA ALA A 289 -17.86 7.61 -25.10
C ALA A 289 -17.40 7.78 -23.65
N LEU A 290 -18.09 7.12 -22.70
CA LEU A 290 -17.74 7.16 -21.27
C LEU A 290 -17.11 5.86 -20.76
N THR A 291 -17.06 4.79 -21.56
CA THR A 291 -16.63 3.46 -21.12
C THR A 291 -15.20 3.47 -20.59
N GLU A 292 -14.27 4.09 -21.32
CA GLU A 292 -12.87 4.18 -20.88
C GLU A 292 -12.73 4.97 -19.56
N ALA A 293 -13.47 6.07 -19.43
CA ALA A 293 -13.45 6.87 -18.22
C ALA A 293 -14.04 6.13 -17.01
N LEU A 294 -15.11 5.36 -17.23
CA LEU A 294 -15.71 4.51 -16.21
C LEU A 294 -14.75 3.41 -15.76
N ALA A 295 -14.10 2.71 -16.69
CA ALA A 295 -13.10 1.68 -16.37
C ALA A 295 -12.00 2.22 -15.46
N ARG A 296 -11.44 3.40 -15.79
CA ARG A 296 -10.42 4.05 -14.96
C ARG A 296 -10.96 4.46 -13.59
N GLN A 297 -12.17 5.02 -13.52
CA GLN A 297 -12.79 5.41 -12.26
C GLN A 297 -13.02 4.20 -11.33
N HIS A 298 -13.54 3.09 -11.86
CA HIS A 298 -13.76 1.86 -11.08
C HIS A 298 -12.47 1.30 -10.48
N LYS A 299 -11.35 1.47 -11.20
CA LYS A 299 -10.02 1.01 -10.80
C LYS A 299 -9.14 2.09 -10.18
N HIS A 300 -9.70 3.26 -9.88
CA HIS A 300 -8.99 4.40 -9.25
C HIS A 300 -7.78 4.94 -10.05
N TYR A 301 -7.77 4.78 -11.37
CA TYR A 301 -6.75 5.38 -12.24
C TYR A 301 -7.08 6.87 -12.54
N PRO A 302 -6.04 7.73 -12.72
CA PRO A 302 -6.23 9.14 -13.05
C PRO A 302 -6.90 9.33 -14.43
N ALA A 303 -7.33 10.57 -14.70
CA ALA A 303 -7.73 10.99 -16.04
C ALA A 303 -6.61 10.74 -17.05
N ALA A 304 -6.94 10.20 -18.22
CA ALA A 304 -5.97 10.06 -19.29
C ALA A 304 -5.43 11.45 -19.69
N PHE A 305 -4.11 11.55 -19.86
CA PHE A 305 -3.40 12.77 -20.30
C PHE A 305 -3.58 14.04 -19.44
N SER A 306 -3.90 13.91 -18.14
CA SER A 306 -3.78 15.05 -17.25
C SER A 306 -2.32 15.51 -17.16
N GLU A 307 -2.06 16.81 -17.36
CA GLU A 307 -0.76 17.39 -17.05
C GLU A 307 -0.51 17.23 -15.55
N ASN A 308 0.46 16.38 -15.19
CA ASN A 308 0.96 16.30 -13.83
C ASN A 308 2.41 16.77 -13.80
N LEU A 309 2.61 17.97 -13.26
CA LEU A 309 3.89 18.66 -13.17
C LEU A 309 4.95 17.91 -12.35
N THR A 310 4.55 16.91 -11.55
CA THR A 310 5.47 16.09 -10.74
C THR A 310 5.75 14.70 -11.33
N ALA A 311 4.96 14.24 -12.32
CA ALA A 311 5.11 12.95 -12.98
C ALA A 311 4.38 12.93 -14.34
N PRO A 312 5.02 13.33 -15.46
CA PRO A 312 4.37 13.50 -16.77
C PRO A 312 3.84 12.20 -17.41
N THR A 313 4.09 11.03 -16.80
CA THR A 313 3.77 9.72 -17.37
C THR A 313 2.42 9.14 -16.93
N ARG A 314 1.83 9.60 -15.81
CA ARG A 314 0.66 8.94 -15.18
C ARG A 314 -0.57 8.88 -16.08
N GLY A 315 -0.88 9.96 -16.79
CA GLY A 315 -2.08 10.01 -17.62
C GLY A 315 -1.97 9.22 -18.93
N ALA A 316 -0.77 9.10 -19.50
CA ALA A 316 -0.58 8.48 -20.82
C ALA A 316 -0.52 6.95 -20.77
N ILE A 317 -0.09 6.40 -19.63
CA ILE A 317 0.11 4.97 -19.44
C ILE A 317 -1.04 4.28 -18.70
N ALA A 318 -1.99 5.03 -18.12
CA ALA A 318 -3.09 4.49 -17.32
C ALA A 318 -3.89 3.37 -18.01
N PRO A 319 -4.25 3.45 -19.32
CA PRO A 319 -4.92 2.33 -19.99
C PRO A 319 -4.08 1.06 -20.01
N LEU A 320 -2.77 1.19 -20.24
CA LEU A 320 -1.85 0.05 -20.26
C LEU A 320 -1.68 -0.55 -18.87
N GLU A 321 -1.54 0.27 -17.83
CA GLU A 321 -1.49 -0.23 -16.44
C GLU A 321 -2.78 -0.96 -16.06
N LEU A 322 -3.95 -0.42 -16.43
CA LEU A 322 -5.24 -1.07 -16.19
C LEU A 322 -5.30 -2.43 -16.91
N ALA A 323 -4.91 -2.49 -18.18
CA ALA A 323 -4.89 -3.74 -18.93
C ALA A 323 -3.89 -4.76 -18.34
N ALA A 324 -2.73 -4.30 -17.87
CA ALA A 324 -1.74 -5.13 -17.19
C ALA A 324 -2.27 -5.68 -15.86
N GLU A 325 -2.99 -4.86 -15.08
CA GLU A 325 -3.68 -5.28 -13.85
C GLU A 325 -4.75 -6.35 -14.15
N MET A 326 -5.51 -6.21 -15.24
CA MET A 326 -6.57 -7.17 -15.60
C MET A 326 -6.05 -8.57 -15.98
N VAL A 327 -4.76 -8.71 -16.27
CA VAL A 327 -4.13 -9.99 -16.61
C VAL A 327 -3.09 -10.43 -15.58
N ASP A 328 -3.09 -9.80 -14.39
CA ASP A 328 -2.19 -10.14 -13.28
C ASP A 328 -0.69 -10.02 -13.62
N VAL A 329 -0.29 -8.98 -14.37
CA VAL A 329 1.13 -8.64 -14.53
C VAL A 329 1.75 -8.38 -13.14
N PRO A 330 2.93 -8.95 -12.82
CA PRO A 330 3.56 -8.78 -11.50
C PRO A 330 3.78 -7.31 -11.17
N SER A 331 3.37 -6.88 -9.98
CA SER A 331 3.39 -5.47 -9.57
C SER A 331 4.58 -5.10 -8.70
N GLU A 332 5.31 -6.09 -8.21
CA GLU A 332 6.46 -5.99 -7.30
C GLU A 332 7.79 -5.61 -7.98
N VAL A 333 7.80 -5.30 -9.27
CA VAL A 333 9.00 -4.89 -10.01
C VAL A 333 8.78 -3.59 -10.79
N PRO A 334 9.83 -2.78 -10.99
CA PRO A 334 9.74 -1.60 -11.84
C PRO A 334 9.75 -1.98 -13.32
N TYR A 335 9.03 -1.22 -14.13
CA TYR A 335 8.92 -1.41 -15.57
C TYR A 335 9.31 -0.16 -16.34
N THR A 336 10.00 -0.32 -17.47
CA THR A 336 9.87 0.69 -18.53
C THR A 336 8.49 0.52 -19.19
N PRO A 337 7.91 1.57 -19.79
CA PRO A 337 6.62 1.46 -20.48
C PRO A 337 6.58 0.34 -21.53
N LYS A 338 7.67 0.18 -22.28
CA LYS A 338 7.84 -0.89 -23.27
C LYS A 338 7.84 -2.27 -22.61
N LEU A 339 8.57 -2.44 -21.50
CA LEU A 339 8.62 -3.72 -20.80
C LEU A 339 7.25 -4.09 -20.24
N LEU A 340 6.51 -3.14 -19.67
CA LEU A 340 5.14 -3.39 -19.19
C LEU A 340 4.23 -3.88 -20.33
N ALA A 341 4.30 -3.25 -21.51
CA ALA A 341 3.55 -3.67 -22.68
C ALA A 341 3.91 -5.08 -23.16
N LEU A 342 5.20 -5.41 -23.20
CA LEU A 342 5.66 -6.75 -23.57
C LEU A 342 5.21 -7.81 -22.57
N THR A 343 5.30 -7.51 -21.27
CA THR A 343 4.85 -8.43 -20.22
C THR A 343 3.34 -8.63 -20.27
N PHE A 344 2.56 -7.55 -20.44
CA PHE A 344 1.11 -7.64 -20.67
C PHE A 344 0.77 -8.56 -21.85
N MET A 345 1.42 -8.38 -23.00
CA MET A 345 1.18 -9.23 -24.18
C MET A 345 1.56 -10.69 -23.94
N GLY A 346 2.66 -10.93 -23.21
CA GLY A 346 3.12 -12.29 -22.88
C GLY A 346 2.23 -13.01 -21.87
N GLN A 347 1.49 -12.27 -21.04
CA GLN A 347 0.58 -12.79 -20.02
C GLN A 347 -0.81 -13.16 -20.60
N CYS A 348 -1.13 -12.71 -21.82
CA CYS A 348 -2.40 -12.99 -22.47
C CYS A 348 -2.39 -14.36 -23.16
N ASP A 349 -3.18 -15.32 -22.67
CA ASP A 349 -3.36 -16.64 -23.32
C ASP A 349 -3.96 -16.55 -24.73
N LYS A 350 -4.81 -15.56 -24.96
CA LYS A 350 -5.45 -15.21 -26.24
C LYS A 350 -5.46 -13.70 -26.38
N ASP A 351 -5.48 -13.20 -27.60
CA ASP A 351 -5.58 -11.75 -27.84
C ASP A 351 -6.92 -11.22 -27.27
N PRO A 352 -6.91 -10.36 -26.22
CA PRO A 352 -8.14 -9.81 -25.65
C PRO A 352 -9.02 -9.08 -26.67
N ALA A 353 -8.41 -8.54 -27.75
CA ALA A 353 -9.13 -7.88 -28.83
C ALA A 353 -10.02 -8.81 -29.66
N ASP A 354 -9.82 -10.14 -29.59
CA ASP A 354 -10.67 -11.11 -30.29
C ASP A 354 -12.11 -11.16 -29.75
N ARG A 355 -12.37 -10.57 -28.57
CA ARG A 355 -13.71 -10.44 -28.00
C ARG A 355 -14.51 -9.27 -28.60
N TYR A 356 -13.83 -8.33 -29.25
CA TYR A 356 -14.40 -7.08 -29.76
C TYR A 356 -13.97 -6.81 -31.21
N LYS A 357 -13.88 -7.86 -32.03
CA LYS A 357 -13.35 -7.77 -33.40
C LYS A 357 -14.13 -6.81 -34.27
N THR A 358 -15.45 -6.74 -34.09
CA THR A 358 -16.29 -5.85 -34.90
C THR A 358 -16.12 -4.40 -34.46
N LEU A 359 -16.16 -4.13 -33.15
CA LEU A 359 -15.95 -2.80 -32.59
C LEU A 359 -14.57 -2.23 -32.93
N LEU A 360 -13.55 -3.09 -32.89
CA LEU A 360 -12.17 -2.74 -33.22
C LEU A 360 -11.89 -2.78 -34.73
N GLY A 361 -12.92 -3.03 -35.55
CA GLY A 361 -12.82 -2.97 -37.02
C GLY A 361 -11.91 -4.03 -37.64
N ARG A 362 -11.72 -5.16 -36.96
CA ARG A 362 -10.98 -6.33 -37.47
C ARG A 362 -11.84 -7.18 -38.41
N GLU A 363 -13.15 -7.27 -38.16
CA GLU A 363 -14.11 -8.08 -38.91
C GLU A 363 -15.46 -7.33 -39.03
N GLU A 364 -16.32 -7.70 -39.99
CA GLU A 364 -17.72 -7.26 -40.03
C GLU A 364 -18.59 -8.16 -39.15
N GLY A 365 -19.57 -7.59 -38.45
CA GLY A 365 -20.31 -8.36 -37.44
C GLY A 365 -21.29 -7.53 -36.61
N ASN A 366 -21.61 -8.03 -35.40
CA ASN A 366 -22.61 -7.46 -34.51
C ASN A 366 -22.03 -6.36 -33.59
N ILE A 367 -21.97 -5.13 -34.10
CA ILE A 367 -21.50 -3.95 -33.35
C ILE A 367 -22.33 -3.70 -32.08
N LEU A 368 -23.65 -3.86 -32.14
CA LEU A 368 -24.53 -3.58 -31.00
C LEU A 368 -24.30 -4.54 -29.83
N GLY A 369 -24.10 -5.83 -30.13
CA GLY A 369 -23.81 -6.84 -29.11
C GLY A 369 -22.47 -6.59 -28.42
N GLU A 370 -21.42 -6.33 -29.19
CA GLU A 370 -20.10 -6.01 -28.65
C GLU A 370 -20.10 -4.70 -27.85
N ALA A 371 -20.83 -3.67 -28.30
CA ALA A 371 -20.95 -2.38 -27.58
C ALA A 371 -21.65 -2.54 -26.23
N ALA A 372 -22.68 -3.37 -26.16
CA ALA A 372 -23.36 -3.69 -24.91
C ALA A 372 -22.41 -4.42 -23.94
N MET A 373 -21.63 -5.40 -24.42
CA MET A 373 -20.62 -6.08 -23.60
C MET A 373 -19.55 -5.12 -23.08
N ALA A 374 -19.03 -4.24 -23.94
CA ALA A 374 -18.01 -3.26 -23.58
C ALA A 374 -18.52 -2.25 -22.54
N THR A 375 -19.80 -1.88 -22.59
CA THR A 375 -20.41 -0.99 -21.58
C THR A 375 -20.66 -1.72 -20.26
N ALA A 376 -20.98 -3.02 -20.31
CA ALA A 376 -21.24 -3.83 -19.12
C ALA A 376 -19.96 -4.18 -18.34
N VAL A 377 -18.83 -4.37 -19.03
CA VAL A 377 -17.52 -4.62 -18.43
C VAL A 377 -16.49 -3.68 -19.08
N PRO A 378 -16.42 -2.42 -18.63
CA PRO A 378 -15.56 -1.40 -19.23
C PRO A 378 -14.07 -1.77 -19.24
N GLU A 379 -13.58 -2.45 -18.21
CA GLU A 379 -12.19 -2.85 -18.02
C GLU A 379 -11.76 -3.89 -19.06
N ASP A 380 -12.65 -4.84 -19.39
CA ASP A 380 -12.43 -5.84 -20.44
C ASP A 380 -12.25 -5.16 -21.81
N PHE A 381 -13.08 -4.14 -22.10
CA PHE A 381 -12.97 -3.38 -23.33
C PHE A 381 -11.68 -2.58 -23.39
N VAL A 382 -11.27 -1.92 -22.30
CA VAL A 382 -9.98 -1.21 -22.25
C VAL A 382 -8.83 -2.18 -22.49
N THR A 383 -8.85 -3.35 -21.87
CA THR A 383 -7.83 -4.40 -22.04
C THR A 383 -7.73 -4.86 -23.50
N ALA A 384 -8.87 -5.09 -24.15
CA ALA A 384 -8.96 -5.41 -25.57
C ALA A 384 -8.42 -4.29 -26.47
N LEU A 385 -8.75 -3.04 -26.16
CA LEU A 385 -8.30 -1.88 -26.90
C LEU A 385 -6.79 -1.66 -26.76
N VAL A 386 -6.22 -1.89 -25.58
CA VAL A 386 -4.76 -1.87 -25.36
C VAL A 386 -4.06 -2.93 -26.21
N SER A 387 -4.52 -4.19 -26.15
CA SER A 387 -3.95 -5.25 -26.99
C SER A 387 -4.01 -4.90 -28.48
N HIS A 388 -5.15 -4.38 -28.95
CA HIS A 388 -5.29 -3.95 -30.33
C HIS A 388 -4.34 -2.80 -30.69
N THR A 389 -4.21 -1.80 -29.82
CA THR A 389 -3.30 -0.68 -29.99
C THR A 389 -1.86 -1.17 -30.15
N LEU A 390 -1.39 -2.04 -29.24
CA LEU A 390 -0.03 -2.58 -29.29
C LEU A 390 0.23 -3.37 -30.58
N SER A 391 -0.77 -4.10 -31.11
CA SER A 391 -0.66 -4.82 -32.38
C SER A 391 -0.50 -3.90 -33.62
N LYS A 392 -0.89 -2.62 -33.50
CA LYS A 392 -0.78 -1.61 -34.57
C LYS A 392 0.50 -0.79 -34.47
N MET A 393 1.18 -0.81 -33.34
CA MET A 393 2.44 -0.10 -33.17
C MET A 393 3.55 -0.75 -34.03
N PRO A 394 4.43 0.04 -34.68
CA PRO A 394 5.50 -0.48 -35.53
C PRO A 394 6.42 -1.45 -34.78
N SER A 395 6.78 -2.58 -35.41
CA SER A 395 7.68 -3.60 -34.81
C SER A 395 9.05 -3.06 -34.43
N ALA A 396 9.53 -2.00 -35.10
CA ALA A 396 10.77 -1.29 -34.78
C ALA A 396 10.76 -0.58 -33.40
N LYS A 397 9.59 -0.44 -32.76
CA LYS A 397 9.46 0.06 -31.40
C LYS A 397 9.55 -1.05 -30.35
N PHE A 398 9.45 -2.31 -30.77
CA PHE A 398 9.55 -3.50 -29.91
C PHE A 398 10.89 -4.22 -30.01
N LEU A 399 11.57 -4.15 -31.16
CA LEU A 399 13.02 -4.41 -31.29
C LEU A 399 13.84 -3.34 -30.57
#